data_AF-A0A8S2WUH8-F1
#
_entry.id   AF-A0A8S2WUH8-F1
#
_cell.length_a   1.000
_cell.length_b   1.000
_cell.length_c   1.000
_cell.angle_alpha   90.00
_cell.angle_beta   90.00
_cell.angle_gamma   90.00
#
_symmetry.space_group_name_H-M   'P 1'
#
loop_
_entity.id
_entity.type
_entity.pdbx_description
1 polymer ?
#
loop_
_entity_poly.entity_id
_entity_poly.type
_entity_poly.pdbx_seq_one_letter_code
_entity_poly.pdbx_strand_id
1 'polypeptide(L)' 'MEVAGIHETTFNSIMKCDIDIRKDLYANTVLSGGTSMYPGIADRMQK' A
#
# COMPACT_ATOMS: atom_id res chain seq x y z
N MET A 1 -6.48 -2.15 -20.71
CA MET A 1 -5.77 -3.06 -19.78
C MET A 1 -6.26 -2.67 -18.39
N GLU A 2 -6.97 -3.57 -17.71
CA GLU A 2 -7.43 -3.28 -16.35
C GLU A 2 -6.23 -3.33 -15.39
N VAL A 3 -6.16 -2.38 -14.46
CA VAL A 3 -5.07 -2.29 -13.48
C VAL A 3 -5.67 -2.59 -12.11
N ALA A 4 -5.01 -3.48 -11.36
CA ALA A 4 -5.39 -3.80 -10.00
C ALA A 4 -5.43 -2.54 -9.11
N GLY A 5 -6.34 -2.50 -8.14
CA GLY A 5 -6.41 -1.39 -7.20
C GLY A 5 -5.14 -1.28 -6.35
N ILE A 6 -4.93 -0.10 -5.75
CA ILE A 6 -3.76 0.14 -4.89
C ILE A 6 -3.63 -0.88 -3.75
N HIS A 7 -4.73 -1.22 -3.08
CA HIS A 7 -4.76 -2.24 -2.02
C HIS A 7 -4.24 -3.62 -2.48
N GLU A 8 -4.68 -4.09 -3.64
CA GLU A 8 -4.26 -5.36 -4.22
C GLU A 8 -2.80 -5.30 -4.69
N THR A 9 -2.41 -4.20 -5.34
CA THR A 9 -1.05 -4.00 -5.84
C THR A 9 -0.04 -3.96 -4.69
N THR A 10 -0.36 -3.27 -3.59
CA THR A 10 0.49 -3.21 -2.38
C THR A 10 0.58 -4.58 -1.72
N PHE A 11 -0.55 -5.28 -1.54
CA PHE A 11 -0.58 -6.64 -0.99
C PHE A 11 0.27 -7.60 -1.81
N ASN A 12 0.06 -7.64 -3.13
CA ASN A 12 0.80 -8.52 -4.04
C ASN A 12 2.30 -8.21 -4.05
N SER A 13 2.68 -6.95 -3.88
CA SER A 13 4.09 -6.55 -3.79
C SER A 13 4.74 -7.05 -2.50
N ILE A 14 4.08 -6.87 -1.35
CA ILE A 14 4.58 -7.32 -0.06
C ILE A 14 4.59 -8.86 0.04
N MET A 15 3.62 -9.54 -0.57
CA MET A 15 3.58 -11.01 -0.59
C MET A 15 4.68 -11.65 -1.45
N LYS A 16 5.31 -10.89 -2.35
CA LYS A 16 6.50 -11.33 -3.09
C LYS A 16 7.80 -11.13 -2.30
N CYS A 17 7.77 -10.34 -1.23
CA CYS A 17 8.91 -10.13 -0.34
C CYS A 17 9.08 -11.29 0.66
N ASP A 18 10.28 -11.39 1.23
CA ASP A 18 10.58 -12.35 2.31
C ASP A 18 9.65 -12.13 3.51
N ILE A 19 9.26 -13.22 4.18
CA ILE A 19 8.31 -13.20 5.29
C ILE A 19 8.82 -12.33 6.46
N ASP A 20 10.14 -12.29 6.66
CA ASP A 20 10.78 -11.57 7.75
C ASP A 20 10.59 -10.05 7.66
N ILE A 21 10.46 -9.51 6.45
CA ILE A 21 10.36 -8.06 6.23
C ILE A 21 8.92 -7.56 6.04
N ARG A 22 7.93 -8.46 5.87
CA ARG A 22 6.55 -8.05 5.55
C ARG A 22 5.92 -7.19 6.62
N LYS A 23 6.19 -7.50 7.89
CA LYS A 23 5.69 -6.74 9.04
C LYS A 23 6.20 -5.30 9.00
N ASP A 24 7.48 -5.12 8.72
CA ASP A 24 8.11 -3.81 8.64
C ASP A 24 7.61 -3.01 7.43
N LEU A 25 7.36 -3.68 6.30
CA LEU A 25 6.77 -3.05 5.12
C LEU A 25 5.35 -2.54 5.38
N TYR A 26 4.50 -3.31 6.05
CA TYR A 26 3.16 -2.84 6.44
C TYR A 26 3.21 -1.71 7.47
N ALA A 27 4.13 -1.78 8.43
CA ALA A 27 4.27 -0.74 9.47
C ALA A 27 4.77 0.60 8.92
N ASN A 28 5.53 0.60 7.83
CA ASN A 28 6.21 1.78 7.29
C ASN A 28 5.71 2.19 5.88
N THR A 29 4.41 2.10 5.64
CA THR A 29 3.82 2.54 4.36
C THR A 29 3.85 4.06 4.24
N VAL A 30 4.50 4.59 3.21
CA VAL A 30 4.58 6.04 2.91
C VAL A 30 3.73 6.35 1.69
N LEU A 31 2.81 7.30 1.82
CA LEU A 31 2.02 7.84 0.71
C LEU A 31 2.64 9.14 0.21
N SER A 32 2.84 9.26 -1.09
CA SER A 32 3.41 10.45 -1.73
C SER A 32 2.69 10.79 -3.03
N GLY A 33 2.86 12.04 -3.49
CA GLY A 33 2.26 12.59 -4.71
C GLY A 33 1.03 13.47 -4.46
N GLY A 34 0.52 14.13 -5.50
CA GLY A 34 -0.63 15.05 -5.36
C GLY A 34 -1.93 14.33 -4.97
N THR A 35 -2.14 13.11 -5.47
CA THR A 35 -3.35 12.31 -5.21
C THR A 35 -3.38 11.71 -3.80
N SER A 36 -2.26 11.66 -3.08
CA SER A 36 -2.26 11.24 -1.68
C SER A 36 -2.85 12.28 -0.73
N MET A 37 -3.12 13.50 -1.23
CA MET A 37 -3.82 14.55 -0.46
C MET A 37 -5.35 14.45 -0.55
N TYR A 38 -5.88 13.44 -1.24
CA TYR A 38 -7.33 13.23 -1.29
C TYR A 38 -7.88 12.86 0.10
N PRO A 39 -8.96 13.52 0.56
CA PRO A 39 -9.55 13.21 1.85
C PRO A 39 -9.88 11.72 1.99
N GLY A 40 -9.49 11.11 3.12
CA GLY A 40 -9.77 9.71 3.44
C GLY A 40 -8.89 8.66 2.75
N ILE A 41 -7.95 9.05 1.88
CA ILE A 41 -7.07 8.07 1.22
C ILE A 41 -6.09 7.41 2.21
N ALA A 42 -5.59 8.18 3.18
CA ALA A 42 -4.73 7.65 4.24
C ALA A 42 -5.50 6.65 5.13
N ASP A 43 -6.71 7.01 5.55
CA ASP A 43 -7.57 6.14 6.37
C ASP A 43 -7.91 4.84 5.63
N ARG A 44 -8.17 4.92 4.31
CA ARG A 44 -8.40 3.73 3.47
C ARG A 44 -7.19 2.81 3.42
N MET A 45 -5.97 3.35 3.46
CA MET A 45 -4.74 2.54 3.36
C MET A 45 -4.28 1.95 4.69
N GLN A 46 -4.75 2.49 5.82
CA GLN A 46 -4.46 1.94 7.16
C GLN A 46 -5.44 0.84 7.60
N LYS A 47 -6.58 0.71 6.93
CA LYS A 47 -7.66 -0.20 7.28
C LYS A 47 -7.50 -1.57 6.64
#